data_AF-A0A950UR93-F1
#
_entry.id   AF-A0A950UR93-F1
#
_cell.length_a   1.000
_cell.length_b   1.000
_cell.length_c   1.000
_cell.angle_alpha   90.00
_cell.angle_beta   90.00
_cell.angle_gamma   90.00
#
_symmetry.space_group_name_H-M   'P 1'
#
loop_
_entity.id
_entity.type
_entity.pdbx_description
1 polymer ?
#
loop_
_entity_poly.entity_id
_entity_poly.type
_entity_poly.pdbx_seq_one_letter_code
_entity_poly.pdbx_strand_id
1 'polypeptide(L)'
;MDLSFSAEEQEFAAEVRAWLAANLGDVPTFATFDDEVEWGREWQGRLAAEGWVGIHWPAEYGGRGASPVQVALFNAEYARARAPQLINRVGLNLAGPTLLAHGTPEQKERWLAKILTAEEIWCQLFSEPGAGSDLASLTTRAEPARDGWLLSGQKVWTSYAQYARWGICLARTDPDAPKHKGISYLVVDMQADGIDVRPLRQITGEAEFNEVFLDEVYVPADHLVGDLNQGWSVANTTLAHERGTNFPFKEQVVHEVYLAELWAEAARRGKLDDPPVVDELAQAYVELAVLRLHNWRTLSRLARGEEPGPESSWVKLAWTDLTQHLSEAALDVVDPESPLWGKWQRQWLWSKAASIAGGTSEVQRTIIGDRILGLPR
;
A
#
# COMPACT_ATOMS: atom_id res chain seq x y z
N MET A 1 27.45 -0.10 -5.98
CA MET A 1 26.36 0.71 -5.39
C MET A 1 26.79 2.15 -5.55
N ASP A 2 25.99 2.95 -6.24
CA ASP A 2 26.19 4.39 -6.36
C ASP A 2 25.25 5.06 -5.36
N LEU A 3 25.82 5.90 -4.50
CA LEU A 3 25.10 6.61 -3.42
C LEU A 3 24.98 8.11 -3.71
N SER A 4 25.43 8.55 -4.88
CA SER A 4 25.32 9.94 -5.30
C SER A 4 24.03 10.16 -6.10
N PHE A 5 23.41 11.32 -5.89
CA PHE A 5 22.32 11.81 -6.72
C PHE A 5 22.86 12.78 -7.76
N SER A 6 22.31 12.74 -8.96
CA SER A 6 22.59 13.71 -10.02
C SER A 6 22.12 15.13 -9.64
N ALA A 7 22.55 16.15 -10.37
CA ALA A 7 22.07 17.52 -10.16
C ALA A 7 20.54 17.62 -10.37
N GLU A 8 20.02 16.96 -11.40
CA GLU A 8 18.57 16.92 -11.70
C GLU A 8 17.79 16.23 -10.57
N GLU A 9 18.30 15.15 -10.01
CA GLU A 9 17.68 14.44 -8.88
C GLU A 9 17.68 15.30 -7.60
N GLN A 10 18.76 16.05 -7.36
CA GLN A 10 18.84 16.98 -6.23
C GLN A 10 17.88 18.17 -6.40
N GLU A 11 17.78 18.72 -7.61
CA GLU A 11 16.83 19.78 -7.94
C GLU A 11 15.38 19.30 -7.78
N PHE A 12 15.06 18.09 -8.24
CA PHE A 12 13.75 17.47 -8.04
C PHE A 12 13.42 17.31 -6.55
N ALA A 13 14.34 16.77 -5.74
CA ALA A 13 14.12 16.64 -4.30
C ALA A 13 13.93 18.01 -3.61
N ALA A 14 14.65 19.05 -4.05
CA ALA A 14 14.49 20.41 -3.56
C ALA A 14 13.14 21.01 -3.94
N GLU A 15 12.65 20.76 -5.17
CA GLU A 15 11.31 21.15 -5.63
C GLU A 15 10.22 20.53 -4.73
N VAL A 16 10.28 19.20 -4.50
CA VAL A 16 9.33 18.49 -3.64
C VAL A 16 9.32 19.08 -2.23
N ARG A 17 10.51 19.28 -1.64
CA ARG A 17 10.65 19.84 -0.30
C ARG A 17 10.08 21.24 -0.19
N ALA A 18 10.39 22.11 -1.15
CA ALA A 18 9.87 23.48 -1.18
C ALA A 18 8.35 23.50 -1.31
N TRP A 19 7.80 22.65 -2.18
CA TRP A 19 6.36 22.55 -2.37
C TRP A 19 5.65 22.04 -1.10
N LEU A 20 6.16 20.98 -0.46
CA LEU A 20 5.58 20.46 0.78
C LEU A 20 5.64 21.49 1.92
N ALA A 21 6.76 22.19 2.07
CA ALA A 21 6.91 23.23 3.09
C ALA A 21 5.92 24.40 2.89
N ALA A 22 5.59 24.73 1.63
CA ALA A 22 4.64 25.80 1.32
C ALA A 22 3.17 25.38 1.45
N ASN A 23 2.84 24.10 1.25
CA ASN A 23 1.45 23.66 1.04
C ASN A 23 0.87 22.69 2.09
N LEU A 24 1.71 21.92 2.79
CA LEU A 24 1.24 20.88 3.72
C LEU A 24 0.48 21.48 4.91
N GLY A 25 1.05 22.53 5.52
CA GLY A 25 0.52 23.11 6.76
C GLY A 25 0.49 22.11 7.92
N ASP A 26 -0.31 22.40 8.94
CA ASP A 26 -0.54 21.47 10.05
C ASP A 26 -1.58 20.41 9.66
N VAL A 27 -1.22 19.13 9.83
CA VAL A 27 -2.17 18.02 9.66
C VAL A 27 -3.04 17.95 10.92
N PRO A 28 -4.36 18.14 10.82
CA PRO A 28 -5.23 18.14 11.99
C PRO A 28 -5.39 16.74 12.58
N THR A 29 -5.79 16.69 13.85
CA THR A 29 -6.36 15.45 14.42
C THR A 29 -7.83 15.42 14.07
N PHE A 30 -8.30 14.30 13.52
CA PHE A 30 -9.68 14.15 13.06
C PHE A 30 -10.58 13.63 14.19
N ALA A 31 -11.79 14.18 14.28
CA ALA A 31 -12.79 13.74 15.25
C ALA A 31 -13.45 12.42 14.81
N THR A 32 -13.63 12.26 13.49
CA THR A 32 -14.20 11.07 12.86
C THR A 32 -13.34 10.62 11.68
N PHE A 33 -13.54 9.37 11.26
CA PHE A 33 -12.87 8.85 10.06
C PHE A 33 -13.40 9.50 8.77
N ASP A 34 -14.66 9.94 8.76
CA ASP A 34 -15.24 10.69 7.64
C ASP A 34 -14.51 12.02 7.42
N ASP A 35 -14.21 12.75 8.50
CA ASP A 35 -13.44 14.00 8.43
C ASP A 35 -12.02 13.77 7.88
N GLU A 36 -11.38 12.66 8.27
CA GLU A 36 -10.07 12.27 7.76
C GLU A 36 -10.11 11.98 6.25
N VAL A 37 -11.14 11.27 5.80
CA VAL A 37 -11.32 10.94 4.37
C VAL A 37 -11.53 12.20 3.54
N GLU A 38 -12.41 13.11 3.97
CA GLU A 38 -12.68 14.34 3.23
C GLU A 38 -11.46 15.26 3.17
N TRP A 39 -10.77 15.46 4.29
CA TRP A 39 -9.48 16.17 4.29
C TRP A 39 -8.45 15.49 3.38
N GLY A 40 -8.41 14.16 3.38
CA GLY A 40 -7.54 13.35 2.52
C GLY A 40 -7.83 13.55 1.03
N ARG A 41 -9.10 13.69 0.64
CA ARG A 41 -9.50 14.03 -0.74
C ARG A 41 -9.01 15.42 -1.12
N GLU A 42 -9.24 16.42 -0.27
CA GLU A 42 -8.77 17.79 -0.52
C GLU A 42 -7.25 17.85 -0.64
N TRP A 43 -6.53 17.16 0.25
CA TRP A 43 -5.08 17.10 0.22
C TRP A 43 -4.55 16.42 -1.05
N GLN A 44 -5.10 15.26 -1.41
CA GLN A 44 -4.70 14.57 -2.63
C GLN A 44 -5.06 15.40 -3.87
N GLY A 45 -6.20 16.08 -3.90
CA GLY A 45 -6.60 17.00 -4.97
C GLY A 45 -5.60 18.15 -5.16
N ARG A 46 -5.11 18.75 -4.08
CA ARG A 46 -4.05 19.80 -4.13
C ARG A 46 -2.75 19.28 -4.73
N LEU A 47 -2.32 18.08 -4.33
CA LEU A 47 -1.15 17.44 -4.91
C LEU A 47 -1.37 17.13 -6.40
N ALA A 48 -2.55 16.62 -6.77
CA ALA A 48 -2.88 16.25 -8.14
C ALA A 48 -2.90 17.46 -9.08
N ALA A 49 -3.41 18.60 -8.61
CA ALA A 49 -3.42 19.85 -9.37
C ALA A 49 -2.02 20.32 -9.78
N GLU A 50 -0.99 19.95 -9.01
CA GLU A 50 0.42 20.29 -9.23
C GLU A 50 1.24 19.09 -9.75
N GLY A 51 0.55 18.01 -10.16
CA GLY A 51 1.18 16.81 -10.73
C GLY A 51 1.98 15.96 -9.75
N TRP A 52 1.76 16.09 -8.44
CA TRP A 52 2.45 15.32 -7.39
C TRP A 52 1.80 13.99 -7.03
N VAL A 53 0.71 13.62 -7.70
CA VAL A 53 0.03 12.33 -7.52
C VAL A 53 0.28 11.44 -8.73
N GLY A 54 0.53 10.15 -8.51
CA GLY A 54 0.79 9.22 -9.61
C GLY A 54 2.01 9.61 -10.44
N ILE A 55 3.04 10.23 -9.84
CA ILE A 55 4.17 10.84 -10.57
C ILE A 55 4.90 9.88 -11.52
N HIS A 56 4.86 8.58 -11.25
CA HIS A 56 5.45 7.53 -12.10
C HIS A 56 4.60 7.18 -13.33
N TRP A 57 3.33 7.61 -13.37
CA TRP A 57 2.45 7.36 -14.51
C TRP A 57 2.90 8.18 -15.72
N PRO A 58 2.60 7.71 -16.94
CA PRO A 58 2.84 8.49 -18.15
C PRO A 58 2.14 9.86 -18.10
N ALA A 59 2.79 10.86 -18.68
CA ALA A 59 2.25 12.23 -18.71
C ALA A 59 0.89 12.33 -19.43
N GLU A 60 0.65 11.50 -20.46
CA GLU A 60 -0.64 11.44 -21.17
C GLU A 60 -1.82 11.01 -20.27
N TYR A 61 -1.53 10.38 -19.12
CA TYR A 61 -2.52 9.97 -18.13
C TYR A 61 -2.44 10.80 -16.82
N GLY A 62 -1.81 11.98 -16.87
CA GLY A 62 -1.77 12.94 -15.76
C GLY A 62 -0.62 12.75 -14.76
N GLY A 63 0.29 11.80 -15.00
CA GLY A 63 1.52 11.66 -14.21
C GLY A 63 2.64 12.61 -14.66
N ARG A 64 3.84 12.43 -14.10
CA ARG A 64 5.05 13.18 -14.49
C ARG A 64 6.04 12.33 -15.29
N GLY A 65 5.76 11.05 -15.52
CA GLY A 65 6.71 10.11 -16.09
C GLY A 65 8.00 9.99 -15.28
N ALA A 66 7.91 10.20 -13.95
CA ALA A 66 9.06 10.27 -13.06
C ALA A 66 9.84 8.95 -13.05
N SER A 67 11.16 9.07 -13.06
CA SER A 67 12.05 7.91 -12.96
C SER A 67 11.89 7.19 -11.60
N PRO A 68 12.27 5.91 -11.48
CA PRO A 68 12.24 5.22 -10.19
C PRO A 68 13.02 5.96 -9.08
N VAL A 69 14.10 6.67 -9.44
CA VAL A 69 14.89 7.49 -8.49
C VAL A 69 14.10 8.71 -8.04
N GLN A 70 13.46 9.43 -8.96
CA GLN A 70 12.60 10.56 -8.63
C GLN A 70 11.41 10.12 -7.75
N VAL A 71 10.81 8.96 -8.02
CA VAL A 71 9.74 8.41 -7.18
C VAL A 71 10.23 8.12 -5.76
N ALA A 72 11.41 7.53 -5.61
CA ALA A 72 12.02 7.28 -4.30
C ALA A 72 12.33 8.60 -3.56
N LEU A 73 12.83 9.61 -4.27
CA LEU A 73 13.10 10.94 -3.70
C LEU A 73 11.83 11.65 -3.26
N PHE A 74 10.77 11.63 -4.07
CA PHE A 74 9.47 12.17 -3.70
C PHE A 74 8.96 11.51 -2.41
N ASN A 75 8.95 10.18 -2.37
CA ASN A 75 8.51 9.43 -1.19
C ASN A 75 9.35 9.74 0.06
N ALA A 76 10.66 9.92 -0.10
CA ALA A 76 11.55 10.28 0.99
C ALA A 76 11.26 11.69 1.52
N GLU A 77 11.13 12.70 0.66
CA GLU A 77 10.81 14.06 1.08
C GLU A 77 9.40 14.15 1.68
N TYR A 78 8.44 13.42 1.12
CA TYR A 78 7.08 13.29 1.64
C TYR A 78 7.05 12.70 3.06
N ALA A 79 7.82 11.63 3.30
CA ALA A 79 7.97 11.03 4.62
C ALA A 79 8.70 11.95 5.61
N ARG A 80 9.77 12.65 5.18
CA ARG A 80 10.49 13.65 6.01
C ARG A 80 9.57 14.79 6.45
N ALA A 81 8.70 15.25 5.56
CA ALA A 81 7.71 16.27 5.86
C ALA A 81 6.59 15.78 6.77
N ARG A 82 6.55 14.48 7.11
CA ARG A 82 5.46 13.83 7.87
C ARG A 82 4.10 14.04 7.20
N ALA A 83 4.10 14.12 5.86
CA ALA A 83 2.88 14.30 5.11
C ALA A 83 2.01 13.03 5.22
N PRO A 84 0.68 13.19 5.34
CA PRO A 84 -0.23 12.07 5.58
C PRO A 84 -0.34 11.18 4.33
N GLN A 85 -0.70 9.92 4.50
CA GLN A 85 -0.88 9.02 3.37
C GLN A 85 -1.94 9.57 2.39
N LEU A 86 -1.72 9.38 1.09
CA LEU A 86 -2.74 9.72 0.09
C LEU A 86 -3.95 8.80 0.27
N ILE A 87 -5.15 9.35 0.19
CA ILE A 87 -6.37 8.61 0.56
C ILE A 87 -6.69 7.50 -0.44
N ASN A 88 -6.46 7.71 -1.75
CA ASN A 88 -6.80 6.75 -2.80
C ASN A 88 -5.70 5.71 -3.05
N ARG A 89 -5.19 5.07 -2.00
CA ARG A 89 -4.02 4.17 -2.04
C ARG A 89 -4.17 3.03 -3.06
N VAL A 90 -5.32 2.35 -3.04
CA VAL A 90 -5.59 1.23 -3.95
C VAL A 90 -5.71 1.73 -5.39
N GLY A 91 -6.37 2.88 -5.60
CA GLY A 91 -6.47 3.50 -6.91
C GLY A 91 -5.07 3.77 -7.49
N LEU A 92 -4.23 4.45 -6.73
CA LEU A 92 -2.92 4.93 -7.18
C LEU A 92 -1.89 3.82 -7.38
N ASN A 93 -1.82 2.88 -6.43
CA ASN A 93 -0.73 1.91 -6.41
C ASN A 93 -1.12 0.58 -7.07
N LEU A 94 -2.41 0.28 -7.18
CA LEU A 94 -2.88 -1.04 -7.64
C LEU A 94 -3.76 -0.93 -8.89
N ALA A 95 -4.91 -0.28 -8.79
CA ALA A 95 -5.89 -0.23 -9.87
C ALA A 95 -5.35 0.54 -11.09
N GLY A 96 -4.81 1.73 -10.89
CA GLY A 96 -4.29 2.58 -11.97
C GLY A 96 -3.16 1.94 -12.77
N PRO A 97 -2.06 1.44 -12.14
CA PRO A 97 -1.02 0.70 -12.86
C PRO A 97 -1.54 -0.55 -13.58
N THR A 98 -2.52 -1.24 -13.00
CA THR A 98 -3.18 -2.40 -13.64
C THR A 98 -3.96 -1.98 -14.89
N LEU A 99 -4.73 -0.89 -14.81
CA LEU A 99 -5.45 -0.31 -15.94
C LEU A 99 -4.51 0.23 -17.03
N LEU A 100 -3.39 0.85 -16.65
CA LEU A 100 -2.35 1.28 -17.59
C LEU A 100 -1.81 0.10 -18.41
N ALA A 101 -1.59 -1.04 -17.77
CA ALA A 101 -1.06 -2.25 -18.40
C ALA A 101 -2.09 -3.05 -19.20
N HIS A 102 -3.31 -3.23 -18.66
CA HIS A 102 -4.30 -4.19 -19.17
C HIS A 102 -5.63 -3.57 -19.61
N GLY A 103 -5.86 -2.30 -19.28
CA GLY A 103 -7.12 -1.62 -19.60
C GLY A 103 -7.23 -1.24 -21.06
N THR A 104 -8.46 -1.20 -21.57
CA THR A 104 -8.75 -0.63 -22.90
C THR A 104 -8.57 0.90 -22.89
N PRO A 105 -8.45 1.55 -24.05
CA PRO A 105 -8.42 3.02 -24.13
C PRO A 105 -9.58 3.69 -23.39
N GLU A 106 -10.80 3.14 -23.53
CA GLU A 106 -12.02 3.66 -22.91
C GLU A 106 -11.98 3.52 -21.38
N GLN A 107 -11.46 2.39 -20.87
CA GLN A 107 -11.28 2.18 -19.43
C GLN A 107 -10.24 3.14 -18.84
N LYS A 108 -9.14 3.37 -19.55
CA LYS A 108 -8.10 4.32 -19.14
C LYS A 108 -8.65 5.74 -19.08
N GLU A 109 -9.36 6.17 -20.11
CA GLU A 109 -10.01 7.48 -20.17
C GLU A 109 -11.05 7.64 -19.06
N ARG A 110 -11.86 6.61 -18.79
CA ARG A 110 -12.91 6.64 -17.79
C ARG A 110 -12.37 6.81 -16.36
N TRP A 111 -11.30 6.12 -16.01
CA TRP A 111 -10.95 5.92 -14.59
C TRP A 111 -9.66 6.60 -14.13
N LEU A 112 -8.63 6.74 -14.97
CA LEU A 112 -7.29 7.14 -14.49
C LEU A 112 -7.26 8.55 -13.89
N ALA A 113 -7.90 9.53 -14.55
CA ALA A 113 -7.86 10.91 -14.08
C ALA A 113 -8.47 11.09 -12.67
N LYS A 114 -9.60 10.43 -12.41
CA LYS A 114 -10.32 10.52 -11.13
C LYS A 114 -9.65 9.74 -10.00
N ILE A 115 -8.78 8.78 -10.34
CA ILE A 115 -7.91 8.15 -9.36
C ILE A 115 -6.94 9.18 -8.78
N LEU A 116 -6.32 10.00 -9.64
CA LEU A 116 -5.32 10.99 -9.26
C LEU A 116 -5.91 12.05 -8.32
N THR A 117 -7.11 12.55 -8.60
CA THR A 117 -7.76 13.60 -7.79
C THR A 117 -8.42 13.10 -6.51
N ALA A 118 -8.50 11.77 -6.32
CA ALA A 118 -9.31 11.14 -5.29
C ALA A 118 -10.80 11.54 -5.33
N GLU A 119 -11.35 11.88 -6.49
CA GLU A 119 -12.81 12.00 -6.65
C GLU A 119 -13.47 10.63 -6.52
N GLU A 120 -12.89 9.61 -7.16
CA GLU A 120 -13.36 8.23 -7.09
C GLU A 120 -12.30 7.41 -6.32
N ILE A 121 -12.56 7.12 -5.05
CA ILE A 121 -11.71 6.25 -4.23
C ILE A 121 -11.93 4.79 -4.64
N TRP A 122 -10.86 4.00 -4.63
CA TRP A 122 -10.89 2.58 -4.98
C TRP A 122 -10.62 1.70 -3.77
N CYS A 123 -11.18 0.50 -3.78
CA CYS A 123 -10.88 -0.57 -2.82
C CYS A 123 -10.50 -1.89 -3.52
N GLN A 124 -9.95 -2.84 -2.77
CA GLN A 124 -9.53 -4.15 -3.28
C GLN A 124 -10.43 -5.27 -2.76
N LEU A 125 -11.10 -5.96 -3.68
CA LEU A 125 -12.06 -7.04 -3.44
C LEU A 125 -11.41 -8.39 -3.79
N PHE A 126 -10.28 -8.71 -3.18
CA PHE A 126 -9.51 -9.92 -3.47
C PHE A 126 -9.77 -11.00 -2.41
N SER A 127 -9.27 -10.76 -1.20
CA SER A 127 -9.31 -11.69 -0.08
C SER A 127 -10.73 -12.07 0.32
N GLU A 128 -10.91 -13.36 0.63
CA GLU A 128 -12.16 -13.93 1.13
C GLU A 128 -11.89 -14.64 2.46
N PRO A 129 -12.91 -14.89 3.31
CA PRO A 129 -12.72 -15.64 4.55
C PRO A 129 -12.03 -17.01 4.35
N GLY A 130 -12.27 -17.66 3.20
CA GLY A 130 -11.65 -18.93 2.82
C GLY A 130 -10.45 -18.82 1.87
N ALA A 131 -10.09 -17.62 1.41
CA ALA A 131 -9.03 -17.41 0.40
C ALA A 131 -8.21 -16.14 0.69
N GLY A 132 -7.14 -16.31 1.47
CA GLY A 132 -6.12 -15.28 1.73
C GLY A 132 -4.83 -15.59 0.97
N SER A 133 -3.88 -16.28 1.62
CA SER A 133 -2.60 -16.67 0.99
C SER A 133 -2.78 -17.58 -0.23
N ASP A 134 -3.78 -18.47 -0.21
CA ASP A 134 -4.22 -19.24 -1.38
C ASP A 134 -5.34 -18.49 -2.13
N LEU A 135 -5.02 -17.31 -2.64
CA LEU A 135 -5.98 -16.41 -3.30
C LEU A 135 -6.67 -17.08 -4.51
N ALA A 136 -6.00 -18.01 -5.20
CA ALA A 136 -6.58 -18.71 -6.35
C ALA A 136 -7.74 -19.64 -5.98
N SER A 137 -7.92 -19.95 -4.69
CA SER A 137 -9.06 -20.71 -4.15
C SER A 137 -10.31 -19.86 -3.88
N LEU A 138 -10.31 -18.59 -4.30
CA LEU A 138 -11.48 -17.72 -4.21
C LEU A 138 -12.76 -18.35 -4.80
N THR A 139 -13.88 -17.98 -4.21
CA THR A 139 -15.21 -18.56 -4.39
C THR A 139 -16.28 -17.54 -4.74
N THR A 140 -16.02 -16.22 -4.60
CA THR A 140 -16.88 -15.20 -5.23
C THR A 140 -17.02 -15.53 -6.70
N ARG A 141 -18.26 -15.64 -7.17
CA ARG A 141 -18.58 -16.04 -8.55
C ARG A 141 -19.14 -14.86 -9.32
N ALA A 142 -18.91 -14.87 -10.63
CA ALA A 142 -19.50 -13.95 -11.60
C ALA A 142 -20.25 -14.77 -12.65
N GLU A 143 -21.57 -14.86 -12.50
CA GLU A 143 -22.43 -15.63 -13.39
C GLU A 143 -22.82 -14.80 -14.61
N PRO A 144 -22.88 -15.36 -15.83
CA PRO A 144 -23.27 -14.61 -17.02
C PRO A 144 -24.68 -13.99 -16.90
N ALA A 145 -24.77 -12.71 -17.21
CA ALA A 145 -26.02 -11.99 -17.44
C ALA A 145 -26.12 -11.57 -18.91
N ARG A 146 -27.17 -10.82 -19.28
CA ARG A 146 -27.42 -10.47 -20.69
C ARG A 146 -26.27 -9.68 -21.35
N ASP A 147 -25.70 -8.72 -20.63
CA ASP A 147 -24.68 -7.78 -21.11
C ASP A 147 -23.54 -7.59 -20.09
N GLY A 148 -23.31 -8.59 -19.25
CA GLY A 148 -22.33 -8.55 -18.17
C GLY A 148 -22.39 -9.78 -17.27
N TRP A 149 -22.23 -9.57 -15.96
CA TRP A 149 -22.24 -10.61 -14.94
C TRP A 149 -23.06 -10.21 -13.72
N LEU A 150 -23.55 -11.21 -12.98
CA LEU A 150 -24.04 -11.06 -11.61
C LEU A 150 -23.02 -11.65 -10.65
N LEU A 151 -22.52 -10.82 -9.73
CA LEU A 151 -21.50 -11.21 -8.77
C LEU A 151 -22.14 -11.63 -7.46
N SER A 152 -21.66 -12.73 -6.89
CA SER A 152 -22.12 -13.19 -5.58
C SER A 152 -20.99 -13.79 -4.76
N GLY A 153 -20.88 -13.39 -3.49
CA GLY A 153 -19.87 -13.89 -2.55
C GLY A 153 -19.56 -12.91 -1.43
N GLN A 154 -18.42 -13.11 -0.78
CA GLN A 154 -17.99 -12.29 0.35
C GLN A 154 -16.49 -12.00 0.24
N LYS A 155 -16.13 -10.73 0.42
CA LYS A 155 -14.75 -10.24 0.56
C LYS A 155 -14.51 -9.75 1.97
N VAL A 156 -13.24 -9.77 2.39
CA VAL A 156 -12.82 -9.36 3.74
C VAL A 156 -11.46 -8.68 3.70
N TRP A 157 -11.17 -7.87 4.70
CA TRP A 157 -9.98 -7.02 4.79
C TRP A 157 -9.91 -5.95 3.69
N THR A 158 -11.07 -5.53 3.16
CA THR A 158 -11.13 -4.51 2.11
C THR A 158 -10.99 -3.12 2.73
N SER A 159 -9.82 -2.50 2.53
CA SER A 159 -9.55 -1.13 2.98
C SER A 159 -10.47 -0.12 2.30
N TYR A 160 -11.03 0.81 3.09
CA TYR A 160 -11.87 1.93 2.67
C TYR A 160 -13.09 1.58 1.81
N ALA A 161 -13.60 0.34 1.86
CA ALA A 161 -14.75 -0.09 1.06
C ALA A 161 -15.96 0.84 1.23
N GLN A 162 -16.18 1.35 2.44
CA GLN A 162 -17.31 2.23 2.77
C GLN A 162 -17.21 3.64 2.16
N TYR A 163 -16.03 4.03 1.65
CA TYR A 163 -15.80 5.30 0.96
C TYR A 163 -15.49 5.13 -0.53
N ALA A 164 -15.32 3.88 -0.97
CA ALA A 164 -14.93 3.56 -2.33
C ALA A 164 -16.11 3.77 -3.29
N ARG A 165 -15.80 4.30 -4.47
CA ARG A 165 -16.70 4.31 -5.63
C ARG A 165 -16.51 3.04 -6.47
N TRP A 166 -15.28 2.52 -6.53
CA TRP A 166 -14.93 1.38 -7.36
C TRP A 166 -14.15 0.32 -6.58
N GLY A 167 -14.41 -0.94 -6.89
CA GLY A 167 -13.65 -2.08 -6.37
C GLY A 167 -12.97 -2.84 -7.51
N ILE A 168 -11.66 -3.10 -7.38
CA ILE A 168 -11.02 -4.13 -8.23
C ILE A 168 -11.29 -5.51 -7.64
N CYS A 169 -12.02 -6.35 -8.36
CA CYS A 169 -12.56 -7.61 -7.88
C CYS A 169 -12.02 -8.80 -8.67
N LEU A 170 -11.67 -9.85 -7.95
CA LEU A 170 -11.44 -11.17 -8.54
C LEU A 170 -12.64 -12.06 -8.27
N ALA A 171 -13.19 -12.62 -9.34
CA ALA A 171 -14.33 -13.52 -9.28
C ALA A 171 -14.12 -14.74 -10.19
N ARG A 172 -14.65 -15.89 -9.75
CA ARG A 172 -14.74 -17.13 -10.49
C ARG A 172 -15.77 -16.98 -11.61
N THR A 173 -15.30 -16.99 -12.85
CA THR A 173 -16.14 -16.97 -14.07
C THR A 173 -16.24 -18.33 -14.75
N ASP A 174 -15.35 -19.27 -14.41
CA ASP A 174 -15.44 -20.67 -14.83
C ASP A 174 -15.13 -21.59 -13.63
N PRO A 175 -16.14 -22.26 -13.03
CA PRO A 175 -15.97 -23.14 -11.88
C PRO A 175 -15.32 -24.49 -12.23
N ASP A 176 -15.34 -24.90 -13.48
CA ASP A 176 -14.82 -26.19 -13.94
C ASP A 176 -13.36 -26.10 -14.41
N ALA A 177 -12.89 -24.88 -14.71
CA ALA A 177 -11.50 -24.62 -15.05
C ALA A 177 -10.55 -24.80 -13.84
N PRO A 178 -9.27 -25.13 -14.10
CA PRO A 178 -8.24 -25.09 -13.06
C PRO A 178 -8.24 -23.76 -12.30
N LYS A 179 -7.93 -23.78 -10.99
CA LYS A 179 -8.05 -22.61 -10.07
C LYS A 179 -7.58 -21.28 -10.66
N HIS A 180 -6.43 -21.25 -11.33
CA HIS A 180 -5.84 -20.02 -11.89
C HIS A 180 -6.40 -19.60 -13.26
N LYS A 181 -7.16 -20.48 -13.92
CA LYS A 181 -7.66 -20.32 -15.30
C LYS A 181 -9.17 -20.07 -15.38
N GLY A 182 -9.85 -19.93 -14.25
CA GLY A 182 -11.29 -19.65 -14.19
C GLY A 182 -11.63 -18.36 -13.46
N ILE A 183 -10.66 -17.44 -13.32
CA ILE A 183 -10.81 -16.18 -12.58
C ILE A 183 -10.80 -15.03 -13.58
N SER A 184 -11.68 -14.05 -13.40
CA SER A 184 -11.68 -12.79 -14.14
C SER A 184 -11.45 -11.60 -13.22
N TYR A 185 -10.93 -10.51 -13.80
CA TYR A 185 -10.64 -9.25 -13.11
C TYR A 185 -11.71 -8.23 -13.51
N LEU A 186 -12.50 -7.78 -12.55
CA LEU A 186 -13.68 -6.95 -12.78
C LEU A 186 -13.60 -5.66 -11.98
N VAL A 187 -14.06 -4.55 -12.57
CA VAL A 187 -14.30 -3.29 -11.85
C VAL A 187 -15.75 -3.26 -11.38
N VAL A 188 -15.97 -3.19 -10.07
CA VAL A 188 -17.31 -3.23 -9.44
C VAL A 188 -17.68 -1.84 -8.94
N ASP A 189 -18.87 -1.35 -9.29
CA ASP A 189 -19.43 -0.13 -8.69
C ASP A 189 -19.81 -0.43 -7.24
N MET A 190 -19.11 0.18 -6.28
CA MET A 190 -19.32 -0.06 -4.84
C MET A 190 -20.64 0.51 -4.31
N GLN A 191 -21.37 1.26 -5.14
CA GLN A 191 -22.71 1.79 -4.83
C GLN A 191 -23.83 1.03 -5.57
N ALA A 192 -23.51 -0.07 -6.26
CA ALA A 192 -24.51 -0.89 -6.92
C ALA A 192 -25.43 -1.60 -5.91
N ASP A 193 -26.67 -1.84 -6.34
CA ASP A 193 -27.62 -2.67 -5.58
C ASP A 193 -27.02 -4.06 -5.35
N GLY A 194 -27.27 -4.61 -4.15
CA GLY A 194 -26.73 -5.92 -3.73
C GLY A 194 -25.37 -5.87 -3.02
N ILE A 195 -24.77 -4.69 -2.85
CA ILE A 195 -23.55 -4.51 -2.05
C ILE A 195 -23.91 -4.14 -0.60
N ASP A 196 -23.37 -4.90 0.35
CA ASP A 196 -23.43 -4.58 1.78
C ASP A 196 -22.00 -4.51 2.34
N VAL A 197 -21.61 -3.32 2.82
CA VAL A 197 -20.28 -3.03 3.38
C VAL A 197 -20.37 -2.93 4.89
N ARG A 198 -19.57 -3.74 5.59
CA ARG A 198 -19.52 -3.78 7.06
C ARG A 198 -18.13 -3.48 7.58
N PRO A 199 -17.90 -2.32 8.22
CA PRO A 199 -16.61 -2.00 8.82
C PRO A 199 -16.20 -2.99 9.93
N LEU A 200 -14.93 -3.37 9.92
CA LEU A 200 -14.30 -4.25 10.90
C LEU A 200 -13.47 -3.43 11.87
N ARG A 201 -13.87 -3.46 13.15
CA ARG A 201 -13.12 -2.78 14.20
C ARG A 201 -11.86 -3.56 14.57
N GLN A 202 -10.71 -2.93 14.40
CA GLN A 202 -9.40 -3.50 14.69
C GLN A 202 -9.02 -3.33 16.16
N ILE A 203 -7.95 -4.01 16.58
CA ILE A 203 -7.38 -3.84 17.92
C ILE A 203 -6.85 -2.41 18.16
N THR A 204 -6.49 -1.69 17.09
CA THR A 204 -6.13 -0.25 17.14
C THR A 204 -7.31 0.66 17.47
N GLY A 205 -8.55 0.14 17.42
CA GLY A 205 -9.80 0.89 17.60
C GLY A 205 -10.36 1.49 16.31
N GLU A 206 -9.58 1.47 15.22
CA GLU A 206 -9.96 1.98 13.89
C GLU A 206 -10.80 0.96 13.11
N ALA A 207 -11.50 1.42 12.07
CA ALA A 207 -12.38 0.60 11.23
C ALA A 207 -12.19 0.88 9.72
N GLU A 208 -10.93 1.02 9.29
CA GLU A 208 -10.61 1.23 7.87
C GLU A 208 -10.79 -0.03 6.99
N PHE A 209 -10.83 -1.23 7.58
CA PHE A 209 -11.09 -2.49 6.86
C PHE A 209 -12.56 -2.86 6.93
N ASN A 210 -13.03 -3.60 5.92
CA ASN A 210 -14.43 -3.99 5.82
C ASN A 210 -14.58 -5.44 5.37
N GLU A 211 -15.71 -6.04 5.74
CA GLU A 211 -16.34 -7.10 4.98
C GLU A 211 -17.23 -6.48 3.90
N VAL A 212 -17.27 -7.13 2.73
CA VAL A 212 -18.12 -6.72 1.63
C VAL A 212 -18.88 -7.94 1.14
N PHE A 213 -20.19 -7.90 1.25
CA PHE A 213 -21.09 -8.93 0.72
C PHE A 213 -21.60 -8.48 -0.65
N LEU A 214 -21.59 -9.42 -1.59
CA LEU A 214 -22.07 -9.24 -2.95
C LEU A 214 -23.23 -10.21 -3.13
N ASP A 215 -24.43 -9.68 -3.38
CA ASP A 215 -25.63 -10.45 -3.67
C ASP A 215 -26.19 -10.05 -5.05
N GLU A 216 -26.02 -10.92 -6.03
CA GLU A 216 -26.39 -10.70 -7.44
C GLU A 216 -26.02 -9.30 -7.99
N VAL A 217 -24.84 -8.78 -7.65
CA VAL A 217 -24.39 -7.44 -8.04
C VAL A 217 -24.09 -7.40 -9.54
N TYR A 218 -24.81 -6.55 -10.28
CA TYR A 218 -24.60 -6.42 -11.72
C TYR A 218 -23.30 -5.70 -12.07
N VAL A 219 -22.51 -6.29 -12.97
CA VAL A 219 -21.29 -5.71 -13.53
C VAL A 219 -21.34 -5.79 -15.05
N PRO A 220 -21.29 -4.67 -15.79
CA PRO A 220 -21.39 -4.68 -17.25
C PRO A 220 -20.14 -5.26 -17.92
N ALA A 221 -20.28 -5.72 -19.16
CA ALA A 221 -19.23 -6.40 -19.92
C ALA A 221 -17.93 -5.56 -20.08
N ASP A 222 -18.07 -4.24 -20.21
CA ASP A 222 -16.96 -3.29 -20.37
C ASP A 222 -16.19 -3.01 -19.07
N HIS A 223 -16.61 -3.57 -17.93
CA HIS A 223 -15.87 -3.54 -16.67
C HIS A 223 -14.90 -4.72 -16.49
N LEU A 224 -14.84 -5.65 -17.45
CA LEU A 224 -13.81 -6.67 -17.51
C LEU A 224 -12.47 -6.06 -17.93
N VAL A 225 -11.45 -6.22 -17.08
CA VAL A 225 -10.08 -5.79 -17.39
C VAL A 225 -9.27 -6.98 -17.86
N GLY A 226 -8.70 -6.87 -19.05
CA GLY A 226 -8.10 -8.00 -19.76
C GLY A 226 -9.15 -8.97 -20.33
N ASP A 227 -8.76 -10.22 -20.56
CA ASP A 227 -9.63 -11.23 -21.17
C ASP A 227 -10.40 -12.04 -20.12
N LEU A 228 -11.56 -12.56 -20.52
CA LEU A 228 -12.36 -13.50 -19.70
C LEU A 228 -11.48 -14.68 -19.27
N ASN A 229 -11.59 -15.07 -18.01
CA ASN A 229 -10.81 -16.16 -17.39
C ASN A 229 -9.28 -15.92 -17.31
N GLN A 230 -8.78 -14.75 -17.73
CA GLN A 230 -7.37 -14.36 -17.62
C GLN A 230 -7.08 -13.41 -16.44
N GLY A 231 -8.02 -13.27 -15.51
CA GLY A 231 -7.92 -12.39 -14.35
C GLY A 231 -6.75 -12.72 -13.42
N TRP A 232 -6.27 -13.96 -13.40
CA TRP A 232 -5.06 -14.30 -12.63
C TRP A 232 -3.80 -13.61 -13.17
N SER A 233 -3.68 -13.47 -14.50
CA SER A 233 -2.56 -12.75 -15.12
C SER A 233 -2.59 -11.27 -14.74
N VAL A 234 -3.76 -10.65 -14.85
CA VAL A 234 -4.00 -9.26 -14.47
C VAL A 234 -3.72 -9.04 -12.98
N ALA A 235 -4.21 -9.94 -12.12
CA ALA A 235 -3.96 -9.91 -10.68
C ALA A 235 -2.46 -9.99 -10.34
N ASN A 236 -1.67 -10.79 -11.07
CA ASN A 236 -0.23 -10.85 -10.85
C ASN A 236 0.45 -9.50 -11.12
N THR A 237 -0.01 -8.75 -12.12
CA THR A 237 0.44 -7.37 -12.35
C THR A 237 0.07 -6.47 -11.18
N THR A 238 -1.18 -6.52 -10.69
CA THR A 238 -1.62 -5.74 -9.52
C THR A 238 -0.76 -6.05 -8.28
N LEU A 239 -0.59 -7.34 -7.97
CA LEU A 239 0.16 -7.81 -6.82
C LEU A 239 1.68 -7.54 -6.94
N ALA A 240 2.22 -7.47 -8.16
CA ALA A 240 3.61 -7.07 -8.38
C ALA A 240 3.84 -5.60 -8.00
N HIS A 241 2.89 -4.70 -8.31
CA HIS A 241 2.95 -3.31 -7.86
C HIS A 241 2.76 -3.18 -6.34
N GLU A 242 1.92 -4.01 -5.73
CA GLU A 242 1.75 -4.07 -4.27
C GLU A 242 3.07 -4.42 -3.54
N ARG A 243 3.85 -5.33 -4.13
CA ARG A 243 5.20 -5.71 -3.64
C ARG A 243 6.31 -4.80 -4.17
N GLY A 244 5.96 -3.75 -4.90
CA GLY A 244 6.90 -2.88 -5.60
C GLY A 244 7.87 -2.16 -4.67
N THR A 245 8.97 -1.68 -5.24
CA THR A 245 10.10 -1.12 -4.49
C THR A 245 9.82 0.23 -3.84
N ASN A 246 8.77 0.94 -4.23
CA ASN A 246 8.45 2.27 -3.71
C ASN A 246 8.09 2.27 -2.21
N PHE A 247 7.40 1.22 -1.76
CA PHE A 247 6.98 1.09 -0.36
C PHE A 247 8.20 1.03 0.59
N PRO A 248 9.19 0.14 0.40
CA PRO A 248 10.38 0.12 1.25
C PRO A 248 11.14 1.44 1.39
N PHE A 249 11.26 2.26 0.33
CA PHE A 249 11.97 3.54 0.39
C PHE A 249 11.26 4.55 1.28
N LYS A 250 9.93 4.66 1.11
CA LYS A 250 9.11 5.51 1.96
C LYS A 250 9.20 5.06 3.41
N GLU A 251 8.99 3.77 3.64
CA GLU A 251 8.94 3.21 4.98
C GLU A 251 10.27 3.34 5.71
N GLN A 252 11.41 3.19 5.04
CA GLN A 252 12.72 3.47 5.64
C GLN A 252 12.76 4.89 6.23
N VAL A 253 12.31 5.90 5.49
CA VAL A 253 12.34 7.29 5.98
C VAL A 253 11.29 7.54 7.08
N VAL A 254 10.13 6.89 7.00
CA VAL A 254 9.15 6.89 8.10
C VAL A 254 9.79 6.34 9.39
N HIS A 255 10.56 5.26 9.30
CA HIS A 255 11.27 4.69 10.44
C HIS A 255 12.43 5.56 10.92
N GLU A 256 13.14 6.27 10.02
CA GLU A 256 14.13 7.30 10.40
C GLU A 256 13.48 8.41 11.24
N VAL A 257 12.33 8.91 10.81
CA VAL A 257 11.58 9.94 11.55
C VAL A 257 11.07 9.39 12.88
N TYR A 258 10.49 8.18 12.89
CA TYR A 258 9.95 7.55 14.10
C TYR A 258 11.04 7.28 15.14
N LEU A 259 12.18 6.73 14.72
CA LEU A 259 13.32 6.47 15.62
C LEU A 259 13.88 7.78 16.19
N ALA A 260 14.01 8.83 15.38
CA ALA A 260 14.47 10.14 15.87
C ALA A 260 13.51 10.74 16.92
N GLU A 261 12.20 10.62 16.69
CA GLU A 261 11.19 11.04 17.68
C GLU A 261 11.25 10.20 18.95
N LEU A 262 11.41 8.89 18.82
CA LEU A 262 11.49 7.99 19.96
C LEU A 262 12.73 8.26 20.81
N TRP A 263 13.86 8.53 20.16
CA TRP A 263 15.10 8.93 20.83
C TRP A 263 14.93 10.25 21.59
N ALA A 264 14.26 11.23 20.99
CA ALA A 264 13.95 12.50 21.65
C ALA A 264 13.00 12.31 22.85
N GLU A 265 12.02 11.42 22.73
CA GLU A 265 11.11 11.07 23.81
C GLU A 265 11.83 10.35 24.96
N ALA A 266 12.73 9.43 24.65
CA ALA A 266 13.59 8.77 25.63
C ALA A 266 14.47 9.78 26.38
N ALA A 267 15.06 10.74 25.66
CA ALA A 267 15.83 11.83 26.27
C ALA A 267 14.96 12.67 27.22
N ARG A 268 13.78 13.08 26.76
CA ARG A 268 12.83 13.90 27.54
C ARG A 268 12.39 13.19 28.84
N ARG A 269 12.31 11.86 28.81
CA ARG A 269 11.91 11.02 29.95
C ARG A 269 13.08 10.57 30.83
N GLY A 270 14.32 10.91 30.49
CA GLY A 270 15.51 10.43 31.23
C GLY A 270 15.76 8.93 31.06
N LYS A 271 15.26 8.31 29.99
CA LYS A 271 15.42 6.89 29.69
C LYS A 271 16.74 6.54 29.00
N LEU A 272 17.52 7.56 28.61
CA LEU A 272 18.82 7.34 27.97
C LEU A 272 19.94 6.93 28.95
N ASP A 273 19.66 6.94 30.26
CA ASP A 273 20.57 6.41 31.28
C ASP A 273 20.27 4.93 31.62
N ASP A 274 19.23 4.33 31.01
CA ASP A 274 18.79 2.95 31.23
C ASP A 274 19.39 2.03 30.14
N PRO A 275 20.42 1.21 30.45
CA PRO A 275 21.17 0.49 29.41
C PRO A 275 20.31 -0.43 28.52
N PRO A 276 19.34 -1.22 29.05
CA PRO A 276 18.43 -2.00 28.21
C PRO A 276 17.66 -1.15 27.18
N VAL A 277 17.16 0.03 27.56
CA VAL A 277 16.44 0.90 26.61
C VAL A 277 17.39 1.43 25.52
N VAL A 278 18.61 1.82 25.91
CA VAL A 278 19.61 2.30 24.95
C VAL A 278 20.05 1.20 24.00
N ASP A 279 20.21 -0.03 24.49
CA ASP A 279 20.59 -1.19 23.68
C ASP A 279 19.54 -1.49 22.60
N GLU A 280 18.25 -1.51 22.94
CA GLU A 280 17.16 -1.72 21.96
C GLU A 280 17.09 -0.59 20.93
N LEU A 281 17.20 0.69 21.35
CA LEU A 281 17.23 1.83 20.43
C LEU A 281 18.45 1.79 19.49
N ALA A 282 19.62 1.39 20.00
CA ALA A 282 20.83 1.23 19.20
C ALA A 282 20.69 0.07 18.20
N GLN A 283 20.10 -1.05 18.62
CA GLN A 283 19.85 -2.19 17.75
C GLN A 283 18.86 -1.81 16.63
N ALA A 284 17.77 -1.10 16.94
CA ALA A 284 16.82 -0.61 15.95
C ALA A 284 17.47 0.38 14.96
N TYR A 285 18.40 1.22 15.43
CA TYR A 285 19.22 2.08 14.55
C TYR A 285 20.06 1.26 13.57
N VAL A 286 20.72 0.19 14.04
CA VAL A 286 21.53 -0.69 13.19
C VAL A 286 20.66 -1.38 12.14
N GLU A 287 19.52 -1.94 12.53
CA GLU A 287 18.57 -2.59 11.62
C GLU A 287 18.07 -1.62 10.53
N LEU A 288 17.71 -0.40 10.92
CA LEU A 288 17.31 0.65 10.00
C LEU A 288 18.43 1.04 9.03
N ALA A 289 19.68 1.14 9.52
CA ALA A 289 20.84 1.41 8.66
C ALA A 289 21.06 0.28 7.63
N VAL A 290 20.88 -0.97 8.03
CA VAL A 290 20.97 -2.13 7.13
C VAL A 290 19.83 -2.12 6.09
N LEU A 291 18.60 -1.85 6.51
CA LEU A 291 17.45 -1.70 5.61
C LEU A 291 17.70 -0.60 4.58
N ARG A 292 18.21 0.55 5.03
CA ARG A 292 18.62 1.66 4.16
C ARG A 292 19.63 1.19 3.11
N LEU A 293 20.74 0.56 3.51
CA LEU A 293 21.73 0.10 2.53
C LEU A 293 21.16 -0.88 1.49
N HIS A 294 20.21 -1.73 1.89
CA HIS A 294 19.51 -2.61 0.95
C HIS A 294 18.64 -1.83 -0.04
N ASN A 295 17.85 -0.87 0.45
CA ASN A 295 17.06 0.01 -0.39
C ASN A 295 17.93 0.77 -1.39
N TRP A 296 19.03 1.37 -0.95
CA TRP A 296 19.94 2.10 -1.84
C TRP A 296 20.54 1.21 -2.93
N ARG A 297 20.88 -0.05 -2.59
CA ARG A 297 21.30 -1.03 -3.60
C ARG A 297 20.19 -1.33 -4.61
N THR A 298 18.94 -1.47 -4.17
CA THR A 298 17.79 -1.63 -5.07
C THR A 298 17.63 -0.41 -5.98
N LEU A 299 17.79 0.80 -5.44
CA LEU A 299 17.69 2.04 -6.22
C LEU A 299 18.80 2.14 -7.27
N SER A 300 20.05 1.80 -6.91
CA SER A 300 21.16 1.74 -7.87
C SER A 300 20.95 0.72 -8.99
N ARG A 301 20.12 -0.32 -8.78
CA ARG A 301 19.75 -1.30 -9.82
C ARG A 301 18.67 -0.73 -10.73
N LEU A 302 17.60 -0.18 -10.15
CA LEU A 302 16.54 0.49 -10.90
C LEU A 302 17.06 1.64 -11.75
N ALA A 303 18.01 2.44 -11.24
CA ALA A 303 18.66 3.51 -11.99
C ALA A 303 19.44 3.02 -13.23
N ARG A 304 19.82 1.74 -13.26
CA ARG A 304 20.46 1.06 -14.40
C ARG A 304 19.48 0.27 -15.26
N GLY A 305 18.17 0.40 -15.02
CA GLY A 305 17.13 -0.34 -15.74
C GLY A 305 17.05 -1.83 -15.37
N GLU A 306 17.65 -2.23 -14.24
CA GLU A 306 17.57 -3.59 -13.76
C GLU A 306 16.32 -3.79 -12.88
N GLU A 307 15.53 -4.79 -13.21
CA GLU A 307 14.37 -5.16 -12.40
C GLU A 307 14.80 -5.72 -11.02
N PRO A 308 14.08 -5.37 -9.94
CA PRO A 308 14.25 -5.99 -8.63
C PRO A 308 13.90 -7.48 -8.70
N GLY A 309 14.71 -8.30 -8.05
CA GLY A 309 14.51 -9.74 -7.98
C GLY A 309 13.84 -10.19 -6.67
N PRO A 310 13.95 -11.50 -6.35
CA PRO A 310 13.37 -12.07 -5.13
C PRO A 310 13.96 -11.52 -3.83
N GLU A 311 15.06 -10.75 -3.86
CA GLU A 311 15.60 -10.06 -2.70
C GLU A 311 14.64 -9.03 -2.07
N SER A 312 13.62 -8.59 -2.80
CA SER A 312 12.53 -7.76 -2.26
C SER A 312 11.80 -8.45 -1.10
N SER A 313 11.70 -9.79 -1.11
CA SER A 313 11.16 -10.56 0.02
C SER A 313 12.00 -10.43 1.29
N TRP A 314 13.33 -10.32 1.16
CA TRP A 314 14.20 -10.07 2.31
C TRP A 314 13.96 -8.65 2.85
N VAL A 315 13.85 -7.65 1.96
CA VAL A 315 13.57 -6.26 2.36
C VAL A 315 12.23 -6.16 3.11
N LYS A 316 11.19 -6.87 2.65
CA LYS A 316 9.90 -6.98 3.34
C LYS A 316 10.07 -7.53 4.76
N LEU A 317 10.83 -8.63 4.93
CA LEU A 317 11.08 -9.22 6.24
C LEU A 317 11.84 -8.28 7.16
N ALA A 318 12.93 -7.68 6.67
CA ALA A 318 13.71 -6.71 7.43
C ALA A 318 12.88 -5.50 7.88
N TRP A 319 12.01 -4.99 6.99
CA TRP A 319 11.05 -3.94 7.36
C TRP A 319 10.05 -4.42 8.41
N THR A 320 9.52 -5.64 8.28
CA THR A 320 8.56 -6.22 9.25
C THR A 320 9.19 -6.31 10.64
N ASP A 321 10.37 -6.90 10.73
CA ASP A 321 11.08 -7.15 11.98
C ASP A 321 11.46 -5.81 12.63
N LEU A 322 12.02 -4.87 11.85
CA LEU A 322 12.31 -3.50 12.32
C LEU A 322 11.06 -2.77 12.81
N THR A 323 9.94 -2.87 12.08
CA THR A 323 8.68 -2.21 12.46
C THR A 323 8.23 -2.70 13.83
N GLN A 324 8.23 -4.02 14.04
CA GLN A 324 7.79 -4.62 15.31
C GLN A 324 8.75 -4.32 16.45
N HIS A 325 10.05 -4.49 16.24
CA HIS A 325 11.08 -4.20 17.24
C HIS A 325 11.05 -2.72 17.65
N LEU A 326 11.05 -1.78 16.70
CA LEU A 326 10.99 -0.35 17.01
C LEU A 326 9.70 0.03 17.75
N SER A 327 8.59 -0.66 17.48
CA SER A 327 7.33 -0.44 18.18
C SER A 327 7.34 -1.05 19.60
N GLU A 328 8.08 -2.13 19.82
CA GLU A 328 8.27 -2.76 21.13
C GLU A 328 9.20 -1.92 22.00
N ALA A 329 10.35 -1.49 21.47
CA ALA A 329 11.25 -0.55 22.13
C ALA A 329 10.55 0.76 22.52
N ALA A 330 9.56 1.19 21.73
CA ALA A 330 8.76 2.35 22.08
C ALA A 330 7.96 2.17 23.39
N LEU A 331 7.53 0.95 23.70
CA LEU A 331 6.82 0.63 24.94
C LEU A 331 7.73 0.69 26.18
N ASP A 332 9.03 0.42 26.02
CA ASP A 332 10.00 0.52 27.13
C ASP A 332 10.39 1.98 27.44
N VAL A 333 10.30 2.84 26.42
CA VAL A 333 10.51 4.28 26.53
C VAL A 333 9.32 4.99 27.18
N VAL A 334 8.08 4.62 26.81
CA VAL A 334 6.88 5.24 27.36
C VAL A 334 6.42 4.56 28.65
N ASP A 335 5.78 5.33 29.54
CA ASP A 335 5.34 4.84 30.84
C ASP A 335 4.11 3.91 30.70
N PRO A 336 3.95 2.87 31.53
CA PRO A 336 2.69 2.14 31.68
C PRO A 336 1.44 3.02 31.91
N GLU A 337 1.61 4.21 32.52
CA GLU A 337 0.53 5.20 32.69
C GLU A 337 0.26 6.05 31.44
N SER A 338 1.06 5.90 30.38
CA SER A 338 0.79 6.51 29.10
C SER A 338 -0.56 5.99 28.57
N PRO A 339 -1.42 6.86 28.00
CA PRO A 339 -2.74 6.44 27.54
C PRO A 339 -2.63 5.18 26.69
N LEU A 340 -3.48 4.18 26.95
CA LEU A 340 -3.53 2.92 26.20
C LEU A 340 -3.70 3.12 24.66
N TRP A 341 -4.04 4.35 24.25
CA TRP A 341 -4.30 4.77 22.87
C TRP A 341 -3.35 5.88 22.39
N GLY A 342 -2.21 6.08 23.06
CA GLY A 342 -1.16 6.99 22.59
C GLY A 342 -0.56 6.55 21.26
N LYS A 343 0.14 7.46 20.58
CA LYS A 343 0.79 7.19 19.28
C LYS A 343 1.65 5.91 19.28
N TRP A 344 2.43 5.70 20.33
CA TRP A 344 3.37 4.59 20.47
C TRP A 344 2.65 3.25 20.65
N GLN A 345 1.66 3.21 21.57
CA GLN A 345 0.82 2.04 21.80
C GLN A 345 -0.01 1.69 20.56
N ARG A 346 -0.59 2.68 19.88
CA ARG A 346 -1.31 2.48 18.62
C ARG A 346 -0.40 1.88 17.55
N GLN A 347 0.82 2.38 17.41
CA GLN A 347 1.80 1.85 16.45
C GLN A 347 2.18 0.40 16.78
N TRP A 348 2.37 0.07 18.07
CA TRP A 348 2.65 -1.29 18.50
C TRP A 348 1.50 -2.26 18.21
N LEU A 349 0.26 -1.83 18.41
CA LEU A 349 -0.93 -2.60 18.03
C LEU A 349 -0.99 -2.84 16.52
N TRP A 350 -0.70 -1.80 15.72
CA TRP A 350 -0.69 -1.88 14.26
C TRP A 350 0.46 -2.73 13.71
N SER A 351 1.65 -2.71 14.34
CA SER A 351 2.86 -3.39 13.85
C SER A 351 2.69 -4.90 13.68
N LYS A 352 1.73 -5.51 14.37
CA LYS A 352 1.40 -6.94 14.21
C LYS A 352 0.90 -7.25 12.79
N ALA A 353 0.16 -6.32 12.17
CA ALA A 353 -0.32 -6.45 10.80
C ALA A 353 0.81 -6.46 9.75
N ALA A 354 1.97 -5.84 10.03
CA ALA A 354 3.12 -5.80 9.10
C ALA A 354 3.64 -7.20 8.70
N SER A 355 3.50 -8.17 9.61
CA SER A 355 3.89 -9.55 9.35
C SER A 355 2.91 -10.34 8.48
N ILE A 356 1.70 -9.80 8.26
CA ILE A 356 0.57 -10.48 7.61
C ILE A 356 0.27 -9.85 6.24
N ALA A 357 0.11 -8.53 6.20
CA ALA A 357 -0.29 -7.79 5.00
C ALA A 357 0.78 -7.84 3.88
N GLY A 358 0.35 -7.72 2.62
CA GLY A 358 1.25 -7.74 1.45
C GLY A 358 1.97 -9.08 1.21
N GLY A 359 1.49 -10.16 1.85
CA GLY A 359 2.11 -11.49 1.86
C GLY A 359 2.83 -11.78 3.16
N THR A 360 2.43 -12.84 3.85
CA THR A 360 2.90 -13.16 5.21
C THR A 360 4.41 -13.40 5.26
N SER A 361 5.02 -13.21 6.43
CA SER A 361 6.44 -13.47 6.62
C SER A 361 6.84 -14.92 6.29
N GLU A 362 5.95 -15.89 6.45
CA GLU A 362 6.14 -17.29 6.03
C GLU A 362 6.22 -17.43 4.51
N VAL A 363 5.35 -16.73 3.77
CA VAL A 363 5.40 -16.68 2.30
C VAL A 363 6.70 -16.02 1.84
N GLN A 364 7.12 -14.92 2.47
CA GLN A 364 8.40 -14.28 2.13
C GLN A 364 9.59 -15.21 2.39
N ARG A 365 9.61 -15.94 3.51
CA ARG A 365 10.66 -16.95 3.80
C ARG A 365 10.65 -18.09 2.80
N THR A 366 9.48 -18.53 2.34
CA THR A 366 9.34 -19.52 1.26
C THR A 366 9.94 -19.00 -0.04
N ILE A 367 9.66 -17.75 -0.43
CA ILE A 367 10.24 -17.14 -1.63
C ILE A 367 11.76 -17.06 -1.52
N ILE A 368 12.30 -16.70 -0.36
CA ILE A 368 13.76 -16.67 -0.13
C ILE A 368 14.35 -18.08 -0.27
N GLY A 369 13.76 -19.09 0.37
CA GLY A 369 14.18 -20.48 0.26
C GLY A 369 14.21 -20.98 -1.18
N ASP A 370 13.12 -20.78 -1.92
CA ASP A 370 12.95 -21.27 -3.28
C ASP A 370 13.80 -20.49 -4.30
N ARG A 371 13.69 -19.16 -4.29
CA ARG A 371 14.16 -18.29 -5.39
C ARG A 371 15.55 -17.72 -5.16
N ILE A 372 16.00 -17.61 -3.91
CA ILE A 372 17.34 -17.10 -3.59
C ILE A 372 18.27 -18.26 -3.26
N LEU A 373 17.82 -19.18 -2.40
CA LEU A 373 18.65 -20.28 -1.91
C LEU A 373 18.54 -21.55 -2.76
N GLY A 374 17.51 -21.68 -3.60
CA GLY A 374 17.31 -22.85 -4.46
C GLY A 374 16.99 -24.13 -3.68
N LEU A 375 16.33 -24.00 -2.53
CA LEU A 375 15.93 -25.14 -1.70
C LEU A 375 14.83 -25.98 -2.39
N PRO A 376 14.81 -27.31 -2.18
CA PRO A 376 13.73 -28.16 -2.67
C PRO A 376 12.42 -27.89 -1.93
N ARG A 377 11.30 -28.09 -2.62
CA ARG A 377 9.93 -27.95 -2.09
C ARG A 377 9.39 -29.20 -1.43
#